data_AF-A0A535U520-F1
#
_entry.id   AF-A0A535U520-F1
#
_cell.length_a   1.000
_cell.length_b   1.000
_cell.length_c   1.000
_cell.angle_alpha   90.00
_cell.angle_beta   90.00
_cell.angle_gamma   90.00
#
_symmetry.space_group_name_H-M   'P 1'
#
loop_
_entity.id
_entity.type
_entity.pdbx_description
1 polymer ?
#
loop_
_entity_poly.entity_id
_entity_poly.type
_entity_poly.pdbx_seq_one_letter_code
_entity_poly.pdbx_strand_id
1 'polypeptide(L)'
;MDWRRNLAALWLAEFTAILGFSFAFPFLPLFLHQELHIANGPELRFWTGISASATGFALALTSPIWGRLADRYGRKPMLVRAMVGGGISVGLMGLTQSAL
;
A
#
# COMPACT_ATOMS: atom_id res chain seq x y z
N MET A 1 5.32 17.78 -25.43
CA MET A 1 4.88 16.71 -24.49
C MET A 1 3.47 17.05 -24.07
N ASP A 2 2.47 16.33 -24.57
CA ASP A 2 1.07 16.65 -24.31
C ASP A 2 0.72 16.34 -22.85
N TRP A 3 0.35 17.38 -22.09
CA TRP A 3 -0.03 17.26 -20.69
C TRP A 3 -1.15 16.22 -20.48
N ARG A 4 -2.05 16.07 -21.45
CA ARG A 4 -3.14 15.07 -21.46
C ARG A 4 -2.61 13.62 -21.43
N ARG A 5 -1.52 13.34 -22.16
CA ARG A 5 -0.90 12.01 -22.19
C ARG A 5 -0.19 11.70 -20.87
N ASN A 6 0.50 12.68 -20.30
CA ASN A 6 1.10 12.53 -18.96
C ASN A 6 0.02 12.31 -17.89
N LEU A 7 -1.08 13.06 -17.95
CA LEU A 7 -2.16 12.91 -16.98
C LEU A 7 -2.81 11.53 -17.06
N ALA A 8 -3.09 11.04 -18.27
CA ALA A 8 -3.64 9.71 -18.49
C ALA A 8 -2.69 8.61 -17.99
N ALA A 9 -1.39 8.74 -18.25
CA ALA A 9 -0.39 7.78 -17.77
C ALA A 9 -0.29 7.77 -16.22
N LEU A 10 -0.28 8.94 -15.58
CA LEU A 10 -0.28 9.07 -14.12
C LEU A 10 -1.56 8.49 -13.52
N TRP A 11 -2.71 8.77 -14.13
CA TRP A 11 -4.00 8.30 -13.66
C TRP A 11 -4.09 6.77 -13.73
N LEU A 12 -3.65 6.15 -14.83
CA LEU A 12 -3.61 4.69 -14.96
C LEU A 12 -2.64 4.05 -13.96
N ALA A 13 -1.47 4.66 -13.75
CA ALA A 13 -0.51 4.17 -12.77
C ALA A 13 -1.09 4.19 -11.34
N GLU A 14 -1.69 5.31 -10.95
CA GLU A 14 -2.31 5.46 -9.63
C GLU A 14 -3.52 4.54 -9.46
N PHE A 15 -4.39 4.44 -10.47
CA PHE A 15 -5.52 3.52 -10.46
C PHE A 15 -5.08 2.08 -10.23
N THR A 16 -4.04 1.63 -10.94
CA THR A 16 -3.50 0.28 -10.81
C THR A 16 -2.92 0.04 -9.41
N ALA A 17 -2.20 1.03 -8.87
CA ALA A 17 -1.63 0.94 -7.53
C ALA A 17 -2.72 0.88 -6.44
N ILE A 18 -3.71 1.77 -6.51
CA ILE A 18 -4.83 1.78 -5.56
C ILE A 18 -5.60 0.47 -5.61
N LEU A 19 -5.86 -0.08 -6.80
CA LEU A 19 -6.51 -1.38 -6.94
C LEU A 19 -5.71 -2.47 -6.21
N GLY A 20 -4.40 -2.56 -6.44
CA GLY A 20 -3.55 -3.55 -5.79
C GLY A 20 -3.55 -3.44 -4.27
N PHE A 21 -3.37 -2.23 -3.73
CA PHE A 21 -3.35 -2.02 -2.28
C PHE A 21 -4.72 -2.18 -1.62
N SER A 22 -5.80 -1.84 -2.32
CA SER A 22 -7.17 -1.93 -1.77
C SER A 22 -7.61 -3.37 -1.51
N PHE A 23 -7.06 -4.34 -2.24
CA PHE A 23 -7.35 -5.76 -1.98
C PHE A 23 -6.85 -6.23 -0.62
N ALA A 24 -5.80 -5.65 -0.05
CA ALA A 24 -5.26 -6.09 1.24
C ALA A 24 -6.24 -5.89 2.41
N PHE A 25 -7.03 -4.80 2.39
CA PHE A 25 -7.94 -4.44 3.47
C PHE A 25 -9.03 -5.47 3.78
N PRO A 26 -9.79 -6.01 2.80
CA PRO A 26 -10.82 -7.03 3.07
C PRO A 26 -10.24 -8.40 3.48
N PHE A 27 -9.01 -8.74 3.11
CA PHE A 27 -8.38 -10.02 3.50
C PHE A 27 -7.72 -9.96 4.88
N LEU A 28 -7.38 -8.77 5.40
CA LEU A 28 -6.70 -8.63 6.68
C LEU A 28 -7.48 -9.25 7.87
N PRO A 29 -8.80 -9.04 8.04
CA PRO A 29 -9.57 -9.72 9.08
C PRO A 29 -9.63 -11.24 8.88
N LEU A 30 -9.71 -11.68 7.62
CA LEU A 30 -9.74 -13.11 7.29
C LEU A 30 -8.42 -13.79 7.66
N PHE A 31 -7.28 -13.16 7.35
CA PHE A 31 -5.95 -13.63 7.70
C PHE A 31 -5.74 -13.69 9.23
N LEU A 32 -6.15 -12.64 9.95
CA LEU A 32 -6.06 -12.60 11.41
C LEU A 32 -6.89 -13.71 12.08
N HIS A 33 -8.05 -14.04 11.51
CA HIS A 33 -8.88 -15.13 12.02
C HIS A 33 -8.35 -16.52 11.61
N GLN A 34 -7.96 -16.71 10.35
CA GLN A 34 -7.59 -18.02 9.81
C GLN A 34 -6.16 -18.45 10.17
N GLU A 35 -5.19 -17.52 10.13
CA GLU A 35 -3.78 -17.86 10.38
C GLU A 35 -3.37 -17.59 11.83
N LEU A 36 -3.80 -16.46 12.38
CA LEU A 36 -3.52 -16.13 13.79
C LEU A 36 -4.54 -16.73 14.78
N HIS A 37 -5.55 -17.47 14.30
CA HIS A 37 -6.59 -18.11 15.11
C HIS A 37 -7.30 -17.15 16.10
N ILE A 38 -7.37 -15.85 15.77
CA ILE A 38 -8.04 -14.86 16.62
C ILE A 38 -9.55 -15.10 16.55
N ALA A 39 -10.16 -15.32 17.72
CA ALA A 39 -11.60 -15.58 17.82
C ALA A 39 -12.45 -14.43 17.25
N ASN A 40 -13.54 -14.80 16.56
CA ASN A 40 -14.51 -13.83 16.07
C ASN A 40 -15.10 -13.03 17.24
N GLY A 41 -14.86 -11.72 17.28
CA GLY A 41 -15.31 -10.89 18.39
C GLY A 41 -14.67 -9.50 18.46
N PRO A 42 -14.70 -8.88 19.65
CA PRO A 42 -14.10 -7.56 19.90
C PRO A 42 -12.60 -7.53 19.63
N GLU A 43 -11.90 -8.63 19.89
CA GLU A 43 -10.45 -8.76 19.72
C GLU A 43 -10.03 -8.69 18.24
N LEU A 44 -10.74 -9.38 17.35
CA LEU A 44 -10.50 -9.28 15.91
C LEU A 44 -10.72 -7.84 15.41
N ARG A 45 -11.76 -7.14 15.90
CA ARG A 45 -12.03 -5.73 15.55
C ARG A 45 -10.94 -4.80 16.05
N PHE A 46 -10.40 -5.07 17.24
CA PHE A 46 -9.31 -4.28 17.81
C PHE A 46 -8.02 -4.44 17.01
N TRP A 47 -7.61 -5.66 16.70
CA TRP A 47 -6.40 -5.93 15.91
C TRP A 47 -6.51 -5.43 14.48
N THR A 48 -7.65 -5.64 13.82
CA THR A 48 -7.90 -5.08 12.47
C THR A 48 -7.84 -3.55 12.48
N GLY A 49 -8.42 -2.90 13.50
CA GLY A 49 -8.37 -1.45 13.68
C GLY A 49 -6.95 -0.93 13.92
N ILE A 50 -6.16 -1.60 14.76
CA ILE A 50 -4.75 -1.26 14.99
C ILE A 50 -3.92 -1.40 13.72
N SER A 51 -4.05 -2.53 13.00
CA SER A 51 -3.31 -2.75 11.76
C SER A 51 -3.61 -1.69 10.71
N ALA A 52 -4.89 -1.35 10.50
CA ALA A 52 -5.28 -0.28 9.58
C ALA A 52 -4.75 1.10 10.03
N SER A 53 -4.81 1.39 11.34
CA SER A 53 -4.31 2.64 11.90
C SER A 53 -2.79 2.76 11.81
N ALA A 54 -2.06 1.66 11.96
CA ALA A 54 -0.60 1.61 11.83
C ALA A 54 -0.16 1.99 10.40
N THR A 55 -0.89 1.54 9.37
CA THR A 55 -0.65 1.97 7.99
C THR A 55 -0.84 3.48 7.82
N GLY A 56 -1.95 4.02 8.33
CA GLY A 56 -2.22 5.46 8.30
C GLY A 56 -1.16 6.29 9.05
N PHE A 57 -0.73 5.80 10.21
CA PHE A 57 0.31 6.44 11.02
C PHE A 57 1.67 6.43 10.32
N ALA A 58 2.07 5.30 9.73
CA ALA A 58 3.29 5.18 8.94
C ALA A 58 3.29 6.13 7.74
N LEU A 59 2.16 6.24 7.03
CA LEU A 59 1.98 7.21 5.94
C LEU A 59 2.10 8.65 6.45
N ALA A 60 1.49 8.99 7.59
CA ALA A 60 1.56 10.33 8.16
C ALA A 60 3.01 10.74 8.52
N LEU A 61 3.79 9.83 9.08
CA LEU A 61 5.21 10.05 9.39
C LEU A 61 6.08 10.15 8.13
N THR A 62 5.79 9.30 7.13
CA THR A 62 6.62 9.15 5.94
C THR A 62 6.33 10.22 4.89
N SER A 63 5.09 10.73 4.84
CA SER A 63 4.60 11.78 3.93
C SER A 63 5.50 13.03 3.87
N PRO A 64 5.85 13.70 5.00
CA PRO A 64 6.68 14.90 4.95
C PRO A 64 8.12 14.61 4.47
N ILE A 65 8.65 13.42 4.76
CA ILE A 65 10.00 13.02 4.33
C ILE A 65 10.01 12.78 2.82
N TRP A 66 9.06 12.00 2.32
CA TRP A 66 8.95 11.68 0.90
C TRP A 66 8.54 12.90 0.06
N GLY A 67 7.67 13.77 0.58
CA GLY A 67 7.30 15.02 -0.08
C GLY A 67 8.49 15.96 -0.26
N ARG A 68 9.29 16.19 0.80
CA ARG A 68 10.51 16.99 0.71
C ARG A 68 11.53 16.40 -0.26
N LEU A 69 11.65 15.08 -0.30
CA LEU A 69 12.56 14.40 -1.21
C LEU A 69 12.07 14.50 -2.67
N ALA A 70 10.75 14.46 -2.92
CA ALA A 70 10.15 14.64 -4.24
C ALA A 70 10.38 16.06 -4.79
N ASP A 71 10.31 17.07 -3.94
CA ASP A 71 10.56 18.46 -4.33
C ASP A 71 12.04 18.72 -4.64
N ARG A 72 12.98 18.01 -3.98
CA ARG A 72 14.42 18.15 -4.21
C ARG A 72 14.95 17.40 -5.44
N TYR A 73 14.48 16.18 -5.67
CA TYR A 73 14.98 15.29 -6.74
C TYR A 73 14.09 15.27 -7.99
N GLY A 74 12.95 15.97 -7.95
CA GLY A 74 11.98 16.03 -9.03
C GLY A 74 10.91 14.93 -8.94
N ARG A 75 9.67 15.32 -9.24
CA ARG A 75 8.48 14.46 -9.08
C ARG A 75 8.48 13.20 -9.97
N LYS A 76 9.02 13.31 -11.19
CA LYS A 76 8.99 12.22 -12.18
C LYS A 76 9.85 11.00 -11.80
N PRO A 77 11.15 11.13 -11.45
CA PRO A 77 11.95 9.98 -10.99
C PRO A 77 11.46 9.44 -9.64
N MET A 78 10.88 10.30 -8.79
CA MET A 78 10.33 9.89 -7.51
C MET A 78 9.12 8.95 -7.67
N LEU A 79 8.20 9.28 -8.59
CA LEU A 79 7.05 8.45 -8.91
C LEU A 79 7.47 7.06 -9.40
N VAL A 80 8.49 7.00 -10.27
CA VAL A 80 9.01 5.72 -10.79
C VAL A 80 9.59 4.86 -9.66
N ARG A 81 10.35 5.45 -8.73
CA ARG A 81 10.90 4.74 -7.57
C ARG A 81 9.79 4.17 -6.67
N ALA A 82 8.73 4.94 -6.43
CA ALA A 82 7.59 4.50 -5.64
C ALA A 82 6.84 3.34 -6.31
N MET A 83 6.61 3.42 -7.63
CA MET A 83 5.97 2.36 -8.40
C MET A 83 6.78 1.05 -8.41
N VAL A 84 8.11 1.15 -8.60
CA VAL A 84 9.00 -0.03 -8.56
C VAL A 84 9.03 -0.64 -7.16
N GLY A 85 9.16 0.19 -6.11
CA GLY A 85 9.14 -0.28 -4.73
C GLY A 85 7.82 -0.98 -4.38
N GLY A 86 6.69 -0.36 -4.69
CA GLY A 86 5.36 -0.94 -4.49
C GLY A 86 5.16 -2.23 -5.26
N GLY A 87 5.59 -2.28 -6.53
CA GLY A 87 5.53 -3.49 -7.36
C GLY A 87 6.36 -4.64 -6.80
N ILE A 88 7.57 -4.35 -6.28
CA ILE A 88 8.40 -5.36 -5.62
C ILE A 88 7.72 -5.85 -4.34
N SER A 89 7.21 -4.95 -3.49
CA SER A 89 6.52 -5.33 -2.25
C SER A 89 5.29 -6.21 -2.50
N VAL A 90 4.43 -5.82 -3.45
CA VAL A 90 3.25 -6.62 -3.82
C VAL A 90 3.66 -7.93 -4.50
N GLY A 91 4.70 -7.91 -5.34
CA GLY A 91 5.27 -9.12 -5.94
C GLY A 91 5.78 -10.10 -4.89
N LEU A 92 6.48 -9.61 -3.86
CA LEU A 92 6.92 -10.41 -2.73
C LEU A 92 5.75 -10.98 -1.91
N MET A 93 4.68 -10.20 -1.68
CA MET A 93 3.45 -10.70 -1.06
C MET A 93 2.76 -11.78 -1.90
N GLY A 94 2.85 -11.72 -3.23
CA GLY A 94 2.35 -12.78 -4.11
C GLY A 94 3.20 -14.05 -4.07
N LEU A 95 4.50 -13.92 -3.81
CA LEU A 95 5.43 -15.04 -3.67
C LEU A 95 5.31 -15.74 -2.32
N THR A 96 4.73 -15.11 -1.30
CA THR A 96 4.37 -15.77 -0.05
C THR A 96 3.13 -16.65 -0.26
N GLN A 97 3.32 -17.80 -0.91
CA GLN A 97 2.34 -18.89 -1.03
C GLN A 97 2.45 -19.92 0.10
N SER A 98 3.07 -19.57 1.23
CA SER A 98 3.37 -20.54 2.27
C SER A 98 2.93 -20.03 3.63
N ALA A 99 1.69 -20.39 3.98
CA ALA A 99 1.35 -20.69 5.37
C ALA A 99 2.13 -21.97 5.74
N LEU A 100 3.16 -21.81 6.56
CA LEU A 100 3.76 -22.90 7.33
C LEU A 100 3.27 -22.78 8.77
#